data_AF-A0A7G7KET6-F1
#
_entry.id   AF-A0A7G7KET6-F1
#
_cell.length_a   1.000
_cell.length_b   1.000
_cell.length_c   1.000
_cell.angle_alpha   90.00
_cell.angle_beta   90.00
_cell.angle_gamma   90.00
#
_symmetry.space_group_name_H-M   'P 1'
#
loop_
_entity.id
_entity.type
_entity.pdbx_description
1 polymer ?
#
loop_
_entity_poly.entity_id
_entity_poly.type
_entity_poly.pdbx_seq_one_letter_code
_entity_poly.pdbx_strand_id
1 'polypeptide(L)' 'MEAAMQRRVSVATCWATTRIAVLDSAERYEDSYALTQEFREWITCMGEHPELLEDSVLSVSRAPSKRPQFNEGWEDPLEI' A
#
# COMPACT_ATOMS: atom_id res chain seq x y z
N MET A 1 -5.52 6.26 19.98
CA MET A 1 -4.13 6.48 19.53
C MET A 1 -3.44 5.14 19.29
N GLU A 2 -3.39 4.24 20.27
CA GLU A 2 -2.81 2.89 20.17
C GLU A 2 -3.39 2.04 19.03
N ALA A 3 -4.72 1.94 18.90
CA ALA A 3 -5.36 1.18 17.83
C ALA A 3 -5.09 1.72 16.41
N ALA A 4 -4.76 3.00 16.27
CA ALA A 4 -4.36 3.58 14.98
C ALA A 4 -2.91 3.21 14.64
N MET A 5 -2.03 3.27 15.63
CA MET A 5 -0.64 2.82 15.51
C MET A 5 -0.58 1.34 15.14
N GLN A 6 -1.28 0.46 15.86
CA GLN A 6 -1.30 -0.98 15.59
C GLN A 6 -1.70 -1.32 14.15
N ARG A 7 -2.68 -0.59 13.60
CA ARG A 7 -3.10 -0.75 12.20
C ARG A 7 -1.99 -0.31 11.24
N ARG A 8 -1.32 0.82 11.50
CA ARG A 8 -0.19 1.30 10.68
C ARG A 8 0.94 0.27 10.66
N VAL A 9 1.33 -0.25 11.83
CA VAL A 9 2.33 -1.32 11.93
C VAL A 9 1.91 -2.54 11.14
N SER A 10 0.66 -2.99 11.27
CA SER A 10 0.17 -4.18 10.56
C SER A 10 0.21 -3.99 9.03
N VAL A 11 -0.21 -2.82 8.53
CA VAL A 11 -0.19 -2.49 7.10
C VAL A 11 1.25 -2.41 6.58
N ALA A 12 2.13 -1.73 7.31
CA ALA A 12 3.54 -1.58 6.92
C ALA A 12 4.26 -2.93 6.91
N THR A 13 4.03 -3.79 7.91
CA THR A 13 4.56 -5.16 7.96
C THR A 13 4.08 -5.98 6.78
N CYS A 14 2.78 -5.95 6.46
CA CYS A 14 2.23 -6.67 5.31
C CYS A 14 2.85 -6.19 3.98
N TRP A 15 2.99 -4.87 3.80
CA TRP A 15 3.63 -4.30 2.62
C TRP A 15 5.10 -4.71 2.52
N ALA A 16 5.88 -4.53 3.59
CA ALA A 16 7.31 -4.82 3.61
C ALA A 16 7.57 -6.31 3.32
N THR A 17 6.88 -7.20 4.02
CA THR A 17 7.01 -8.67 3.82
C THR A 17 6.67 -9.09 2.40
N THR A 18 5.58 -8.57 1.84
CA THR A 18 5.20 -8.86 0.44
C THR A 18 6.25 -8.34 -0.52
N ARG A 19 6.74 -7.11 -0.31
CA ARG A 19 7.71 -6.48 -1.20
C ARG A 19 9.07 -7.17 -1.16
N ILE A 20 9.53 -7.59 0.02
CA ILE A 20 10.75 -8.39 0.22
C ILE A 20 10.62 -9.71 -0.53
N ALA A 21 9.52 -10.45 -0.34
CA ALA A 21 9.31 -11.72 -1.05
C ALA A 21 9.31 -11.57 -2.59
N VAL A 22 8.72 -10.48 -3.10
CA VAL A 22 8.77 -10.16 -4.54
C VAL A 22 10.21 -9.88 -5.00
N LEU A 23 11.01 -9.16 -4.21
CA LEU A 23 12.42 -8.90 -4.55
C LEU A 23 13.26 -10.18 -4.49
N ASP A 24 13.05 -11.02 -3.48
CA ASP A 24 13.76 -12.29 -3.31
C ASP A 24 13.45 -13.27 -4.45
N SER A 25 12.17 -13.35 -4.87
CA SER A 25 11.77 -14.18 -6.02
C SER A 25 12.31 -13.67 -7.36
N ALA A 26 12.73 -12.40 -7.43
CA ALA A 26 13.40 -11.80 -8.57
C ALA A 26 14.94 -11.79 -8.44
N GLU A 27 15.50 -12.47 -7.43
CA GLU A 27 16.93 -12.54 -7.12
C GLU A 27 17.57 -11.16 -6.83
N ARG A 28 16.76 -10.17 -6.43
CA ARG A 28 17.21 -8.81 -6.09
C ARG A 28 17.56 -8.69 -4.62
N TYR A 29 18.53 -9.47 -4.17
CA TYR A 29 18.84 -9.64 -2.75
C TYR A 29 19.42 -8.39 -2.08
N GLU A 30 20.17 -7.57 -2.80
CA GLU A 30 20.68 -6.31 -2.25
C GLU A 30 19.52 -5.35 -1.92
N ASP A 31 18.53 -5.27 -2.80
CA ASP A 31 17.36 -4.42 -2.60
C ASP A 31 16.45 -4.96 -1.48
N SER A 32 16.26 -6.29 -1.41
CA SER A 32 15.46 -6.90 -0.35
C SER A 32 16.13 -6.74 1.02
N TYR A 33 17.46 -6.82 1.06
CA TYR A 33 18.24 -6.55 2.26
C TYR A 33 18.17 -5.09 2.70
N ALA A 34 18.34 -4.14 1.77
CA ALA A 34 18.22 -2.71 2.06
C ALA A 34 16.84 -2.38 2.65
N LEU A 35 15.77 -2.85 1.99
CA LEU A 35 14.41 -2.67 2.47
C LEU A 35 14.18 -3.29 3.86
N THR A 36 14.79 -4.45 4.13
CA THR A 36 14.70 -5.09 5.45
C THR A 36 15.39 -4.24 6.54
N GLN A 37 16.55 -3.64 6.25
CA GLN A 37 17.24 -2.77 7.21
C GLN A 37 16.46 -1.48 7.47
N GLU A 38 15.97 -0.82 6.41
CA GLU A 38 15.15 0.38 6.53
C GLU A 38 13.88 0.12 7.35
N PHE A 39 13.18 -1.00 7.07
CA PHE A 39 11.98 -1.37 7.81
C PHE A 39 12.28 -1.68 9.28
N ARG A 40 13.42 -2.31 9.56
CA ARG A 40 13.88 -2.59 10.92
C ARG A 40 14.16 -1.32 11.70
N GLU A 41 14.88 -0.36 11.12
CA GLU A 41 15.13 0.94 11.76
C GLU A 41 13.81 1.68 11.99
N TRP A 42 12.93 1.71 10.98
CA TRP A 42 11.62 2.34 11.10
C TRP A 42 10.80 1.78 12.26
N ILE A 43 10.70 0.45 12.41
CA ILE A 43 9.91 -0.16 13.50
C ILE A 43 10.53 0.05 14.87
N THR A 44 11.86 0.12 14.98
CA THR A 44 12.54 0.35 16.27
C THR A 44 12.53 1.82 16.69
N CYS A 45 12.58 2.75 15.73
CA CYS A 45 12.54 4.19 15.97
C CYS A 45 11.11 4.76 15.92
N MET A 46 10.10 3.90 15.76
CA MET A 46 8.70 4.31 15.75
C MET A 46 8.31 4.97 17.06
N GLY A 47 7.95 6.26 16.98
CA GLY A 47 7.54 7.06 18.14
C GLY A 47 8.64 7.94 18.73
N GLU A 48 9.89 7.83 18.27
CA GLU A 48 10.96 8.78 18.64
C GLU A 48 10.75 10.15 17.98
N HIS A 49 10.19 10.16 16.77
CA HIS A 49 9.89 11.36 15.99
C HIS A 49 8.44 11.35 15.49
N PRO A 50 7.45 11.62 16.37
CA PRO A 50 6.04 11.66 15.99
C PRO A 50 5.74 12.69 14.89
N GLU A 51 6.56 13.73 14.75
CA GLU A 51 6.48 14.75 13.70
C GLU A 51 6.76 14.20 12.30
N LEU A 52 7.69 13.24 12.15
CA LEU A 52 8.04 12.62 10.85
C LEU A 52 7.05 11.51 10.45
N LEU A 53 6.20 11.09 11.38
CA LEU A 53 5.22 10.03 11.17
C LEU A 53 4.13 10.45 10.18
N GLU A 54 3.72 11.71 10.19
CA GLU A 54 2.70 12.23 9.27
C GLU A 54 3.27 12.44 7.86
N ASP A 55 4.56 12.79 7.74
CA ASP A 55 5.25 12.89 6.44
C ASP A 55 5.46 11.53 5.76
N SER A 56 5.52 10.45 6.55
CA SER A 56 5.66 9.08 6.06
C SER A 56 4.35 8.49 5.53
N VAL A 57 3.23 9.20 5.64
CA VAL A 57 1.93 8.75 5.16
C VAL A 57 1.85 8.97 3.65
N LEU A 58 1.92 7.88 2.89
CA LEU A 58 1.51 7.91 1.48
C LEU A 58 0.01 8.17 1.41
N SER A 59 -0.36 9.41 1.10
CA SER A 59 -1.74 9.78 0.83
C SER A 59 -2.19 9.06 -0.45
N VAL A 60 -3.02 8.02 -0.28
CA VAL A 60 -3.72 7.43 -1.42
C VAL A 60 -4.71 8.48 -1.88
N SER A 61 -4.43 9.12 -3.02
CA SER A 61 -5.42 9.97 -3.69
C SER A 61 -6.69 9.15 -3.85
N ARG A 62 -7.75 9.52 -3.13
CA ARG A 62 -9.09 8.98 -3.34
C ARG A 62 -9.52 9.41 -4.75
N ALA A 63 -9.13 8.64 -5.76
CA ALA A 63 -9.71 8.79 -7.08
C ALA A 63 -11.22 8.65 -6.91
N PRO A 64 -12.05 9.54 -7.50
CA PRO A 64 -13.49 9.38 -7.46
C PRO A 64 -13.78 8.01 -8.06
N SER A 65 -14.39 7.13 -7.27
CA SER A 65 -14.82 5.80 -7.68
C SER A 65 -15.79 5.98 -8.85
N LYS A 66 -15.30 5.93 -10.09
CA LYS A 66 -16.13 5.77 -11.28
C LYS A 66 -16.61 4.32 -11.25
N ARG A 67 -17.67 4.06 -10.49
CA ARG A 67 -18.50 2.87 -10.72
C ARG A 67 -18.95 2.93 -12.18
N PRO A 68 -18.71 1.91 -13.01
CA PRO A 68 -19.34 1.84 -14.30
C PRO A 68 -20.85 1.72 -14.06
N GLN A 69 -21.62 2.76 -14.40
CA GLN A 69 -23.05 2.58 -14.62
C GLN A 69 -23.18 1.71 -15.86
N PHE A 70 -23.51 0.43 -15.67
CA PHE A 70 -23.98 -0.41 -16.75
C PHE A 70 -25.35 0.15 -17.17
N ASN A 71 -25.37 0.90 -18.26
CA ASN A 71 -26.59 1.40 -18.87
C ASN A 71 -27.20 0.22 -19.64
N GLU A 72 -28.20 -0.45 -19.07
CA GLU A 72 -29.07 -1.38 -19.80
C GLU A 72 -29.89 -0.57 -20.81
N GLY A 73 -29.36 -0.49 -22.03
CA GLY A 73 -29.98 0.18 -23.16
C GLY A 73 -29.52 -0.44 -24.47
N TRP A 74 -29.64 -1.76 -24.58
CA TRP A 74 -29.64 -2.45 -25.87
C TRP A 74 -30.98 -2.19 -26.57
N GLU A 75 -31.09 -1.07 -27.27
CA GLU A 75 -32.09 -0.97 -28.32
C GLU A 75 -31.58 -1.81 -29.50
N ASP A 76 -32.31 -2.88 -29.78
CA ASP A 76 -32.15 -3.76 -30.94
C ASP A 76 -32.65 -3.04 -32.20
N PRO A 77 -31.82 -2.85 -33.24
CA PRO A 77 -32.32 -2.34 -34.50
C PRO A 77 -31.79 -3.17 -35.67
N LEU A 78 -32.46 -4.28 -36.01
CA LEU A 78 -32.41 -4.83 -37.36
C LEU A 78 -33.79 -5.36 -37.78
N GLU A 79 -34.68 -4.44 -38.17
CA GLU A 79 -35.58 -4.67 -39.31
C GLU A 79 -34.76 -4.51 -40.60
N ILE A 80 -34.73 -5.55 -41.43
CA ILE A 80 -34.93 -5.60 -42.90
C ILE A 80 -34.88 -7.07 -43.33
#